data_AF-A0A6J8A4S6-F1
#
_entry.id   AF-A0A6J8A4S6-F1
#
_cell.length_a   1.000
_cell.length_b   1.000
_cell.length_c   1.000
_cell.angle_alpha   90.00
_cell.angle_beta   90.00
_cell.angle_gamma   90.00
#
_symmetry.space_group_name_H-M   'P 1'
#
loop_
_entity.id
_entity.type
_entity.pdbx_description
1 polymer ?
#
loop_
_entity_poly.entity_id
_entity_poly.type
_entity_poly.pdbx_seq_one_letter_code
_entity_poly.pdbx_strand_id
1 'polypeptide(L)'
;MRGSDLDTMTVGKRIEVYEDVKTRFNPNFTYFSIEIDDVKPGFTLLRLEYTRSPYVFKLCEEHNCKHYFSSALYKQEIVLFGNIKGMEFHGPCISDESGLFDLAFSLHCKTWISSALQWITRSNQISNFDVSMWNFPTEPFTLYVNDFEKTVKSEILYCANRSLDSYPQLDIYNTGLIHKILCQQSSLKHLYAYYISQWCSKQAQLLPLYSAIINNKYQYKQYKSCLCTLLTNVYHDAVSGWLMVASFFYKTKQYDKVLHIIRYSLSKCTPEKLYHGMTMSNNLYQSLKQQSFQKKSVGYLLKIMHIDSIRFKMNSTLTPDELFMEGWNDAHMFPSTSYAYFLSFLCHYQLNNVRQCQGIIESLQLVTEEKYLIPTWHTADAYNLLGIALELFGNKESARKAFLRSLKIFPEEHNFAAKRILLLN
;
A
#
# COMPACT_ATOMS: atom_id res chain seq x y z
N MET A 1 -21.40 -10.54 -12.04
CA MET A 1 -22.10 -9.33 -11.55
C MET A 1 -22.05 -8.29 -12.64
N ARG A 2 -23.18 -8.00 -13.29
CA ARG A 2 -23.33 -6.78 -14.08
C ARG A 2 -23.49 -5.65 -13.05
N GLY A 3 -22.71 -4.58 -13.17
CA GLY A 3 -22.88 -3.44 -12.27
C GLY A 3 -24.19 -2.73 -12.63
N SER A 4 -24.84 -2.11 -11.64
CA SER A 4 -25.92 -1.15 -11.87
C SER A 4 -25.47 -0.10 -12.89
N ASP A 5 -26.31 0.16 -13.89
CA ASP A 5 -26.08 1.20 -14.90
C ASP A 5 -26.62 2.57 -14.43
N LEU A 6 -27.38 2.60 -13.32
CA LEU A 6 -27.99 3.82 -12.77
C LEU A 6 -28.02 3.82 -11.23
N ASP A 7 -27.13 4.62 -10.64
CA ASP A 7 -27.10 4.86 -9.19
C ASP A 7 -27.88 6.14 -8.86
N THR A 8 -28.95 6.04 -8.06
CA THR A 8 -29.74 7.20 -7.63
C THR A 8 -29.62 7.40 -6.13
N MET A 9 -29.38 8.65 -5.70
CA MET A 9 -29.40 9.02 -4.28
C MET A 9 -30.54 10.00 -3.99
N THR A 10 -31.45 9.63 -3.09
CA THR A 10 -32.55 10.51 -2.66
C THR A 10 -32.25 11.12 -1.29
N VAL A 11 -32.37 12.45 -1.20
CA VAL A 11 -32.15 13.19 0.05
C VAL A 11 -33.46 13.68 0.63
N GLY A 12 -33.74 13.33 1.89
CA GLY A 12 -34.93 13.79 2.61
C GLY A 12 -34.89 15.31 2.90
N LYS A 13 -35.55 16.13 2.07
CA LYS A 13 -35.49 17.61 2.15
C LYS A 13 -36.03 18.24 3.44
N ARG A 14 -36.84 17.51 4.22
CA ARG A 14 -37.46 18.00 5.48
C ARG A 14 -36.96 17.26 6.72
N ILE A 15 -35.83 16.57 6.61
CA ILE A 15 -35.17 15.88 7.71
C ILE A 15 -33.80 16.54 7.90
N GLU A 16 -33.53 16.99 9.11
CA GLU A 16 -32.23 17.57 9.47
C GLU A 16 -31.58 16.71 10.56
N VAL A 17 -30.31 16.37 10.34
CA VAL A 17 -29.50 15.62 11.30
C VAL A 17 -28.43 16.55 11.88
N TYR A 18 -28.27 16.51 13.20
CA TYR A 18 -27.33 17.33 13.98
C TYR A 18 -26.43 16.47 14.86
N GLU A 19 -25.22 16.96 15.15
CA GLU A 19 -24.33 16.32 16.13
C GLU A 19 -24.86 16.51 17.56
N ASP A 20 -25.28 17.74 17.90
CA ASP A 20 -25.81 18.06 19.22
C ASP A 20 -27.34 18.18 19.27
N VAL A 21 -27.89 17.99 20.47
CA VAL A 21 -29.30 18.21 20.77
C VAL A 21 -29.65 19.68 20.59
N LYS A 22 -30.60 19.96 19.70
CA LYS A 22 -31.13 21.30 19.50
C LYS A 22 -32.12 21.68 20.60
N THR A 23 -32.06 22.95 21.02
CA THR A 23 -33.02 23.52 21.98
C THR A 23 -34.23 24.18 21.32
N ARG A 24 -34.21 24.40 19.99
CA ARG A 24 -35.30 25.02 19.22
C ARG A 24 -35.50 24.30 17.89
N PHE A 25 -36.76 23.98 17.59
CA PHE A 25 -37.15 23.22 16.40
C PHE A 25 -38.08 24.05 15.50
N ASN A 26 -37.86 24.01 14.19
CA ASN A 26 -38.84 24.51 13.23
C ASN A 26 -39.93 23.44 13.05
N PRO A 27 -41.21 23.73 13.32
CA PRO A 27 -42.27 22.74 13.24
C PRO A 27 -42.46 22.08 11.87
N ASN A 28 -41.90 22.68 10.80
CA ASN A 28 -41.99 22.16 9.44
C ASN A 28 -40.94 21.07 9.12
N PHE A 29 -40.02 20.79 10.05
CA PHE A 29 -38.92 19.84 9.88
C PHE A 29 -38.98 18.72 10.91
N THR A 30 -38.37 17.59 10.53
CA THR A 30 -38.01 16.50 11.45
C THR A 30 -36.55 16.65 11.83
N TYR A 31 -36.24 16.40 13.10
CA TYR A 31 -34.90 16.55 13.66
C TYR A 31 -34.42 15.24 14.27
N PHE A 32 -33.23 14.83 13.86
CA PHE A 32 -32.46 13.78 14.52
C PHE A 32 -31.18 14.35 15.11
N SER A 33 -30.76 13.83 16.26
CA SER A 33 -29.42 14.02 16.81
C SER A 33 -28.59 12.75 16.61
N ILE A 34 -27.27 12.89 16.57
CA ILE A 34 -26.35 11.76 16.44
C ILE A 34 -25.85 11.37 17.83
N GLU A 35 -26.09 10.12 18.21
CA GLU A 35 -25.55 9.55 19.46
C GLU A 35 -24.31 8.73 19.09
N ILE A 36 -23.15 9.16 19.58
CA ILE A 36 -21.83 8.57 19.27
C ILE A 36 -21.40 7.48 20.24
N ASP A 37 -22.12 7.31 21.34
CA ASP A 37 -21.79 6.34 22.37
C ASP A 37 -22.17 4.92 21.91
N ASP A 38 -21.25 3.96 22.11
CA ASP A 38 -21.47 2.51 21.93
C ASP A 38 -21.82 2.00 20.53
N VAL A 39 -21.50 2.76 19.47
CA VAL A 39 -21.80 2.32 18.09
C VAL A 39 -20.62 1.60 17.43
N LYS A 40 -20.88 0.45 16.81
CA LYS A 40 -19.86 -0.27 16.01
C LYS A 40 -19.32 0.63 14.89
N PRO A 41 -18.02 0.54 14.53
CA PRO A 41 -17.46 1.29 13.42
C PRO A 41 -18.27 1.12 12.12
N GLY A 42 -18.65 2.24 11.50
CA GLY A 42 -19.46 2.26 10.27
C GLY A 42 -20.97 2.37 10.49
N PHE A 43 -21.43 2.40 11.74
CA PHE A 43 -22.83 2.66 12.09
C PHE A 43 -22.96 3.99 12.84
N THR A 44 -24.16 4.56 12.84
CA THR A 44 -24.49 5.80 13.57
C THR A 44 -25.91 5.68 14.10
N LEU A 45 -26.11 5.99 15.38
CA LEU A 45 -27.44 6.05 15.98
C LEU A 45 -28.02 7.44 15.76
N LEU A 46 -29.21 7.49 15.16
CA LEU A 46 -29.93 8.74 14.92
C LEU A 46 -31.15 8.79 15.85
N ARG A 47 -31.03 9.56 16.93
CA ARG A 47 -32.11 9.72 17.90
C ARG A 47 -33.10 10.75 17.41
N LEU A 48 -34.38 10.41 17.41
CA LEU A 48 -35.46 11.32 17.04
C LEU A 48 -35.67 12.35 18.15
N GLU A 49 -35.39 13.62 17.85
CA GLU A 49 -35.60 14.74 18.78
C GLU A 49 -36.98 15.37 18.61
N TYR A 50 -37.44 15.48 17.36
CA TYR A 50 -38.71 16.11 17.04
C TYR A 50 -39.24 15.65 15.70
N THR A 51 -40.53 15.32 15.65
CA THR A 51 -41.27 15.22 14.39
C THR A 51 -42.75 15.54 14.61
N ARG A 52 -43.38 16.16 13.61
CA ARG A 52 -44.85 16.22 13.48
C ARG A 52 -45.41 15.16 12.55
N SER A 53 -44.54 14.38 11.90
CA SER A 53 -44.95 13.40 10.90
C SER A 53 -45.17 12.06 11.57
N PRO A 54 -46.42 11.55 11.64
CA PRO A 54 -46.68 10.20 12.15
C PRO A 54 -45.95 9.15 11.32
N TYR A 55 -45.71 9.44 10.04
CA TYR A 55 -44.93 8.58 9.16
C TYR A 55 -43.50 8.41 9.66
N VAL A 56 -42.80 9.49 10.01
CA VAL A 56 -41.43 9.40 10.55
C VAL A 56 -41.39 8.59 11.85
N PHE A 57 -42.42 8.72 12.68
CA PHE A 57 -42.50 7.96 13.93
C PHE A 57 -42.55 6.45 13.68
N LYS A 58 -43.24 5.99 12.61
CA LYS A 58 -43.26 4.58 12.19
C LYS A 58 -41.91 4.06 11.69
N LEU A 59 -41.00 4.97 11.30
CA LEU A 59 -39.65 4.62 10.85
C LEU A 59 -38.67 4.45 12.01
N CYS A 60 -39.12 4.68 13.25
CA CYS A 60 -38.28 4.64 14.43
C CYS A 60 -38.56 3.39 15.27
N GLU A 61 -37.52 2.89 15.93
CA GLU A 61 -37.61 1.87 16.97
C GLU A 61 -37.41 2.51 18.34
N GLU A 62 -38.12 2.02 19.36
CA GLU A 62 -37.95 2.47 20.73
C GLU A 62 -36.91 1.61 21.47
N HIS A 63 -35.90 2.27 22.03
CA HIS A 63 -34.86 1.66 22.86
C HIS A 63 -34.61 2.55 24.07
N ASN A 64 -34.77 2.00 25.29
CA ASN A 64 -34.61 2.76 26.55
C ASN A 64 -35.41 4.07 26.60
N CYS A 65 -36.69 4.02 26.21
CA CYS A 65 -37.60 5.17 26.15
C CYS A 65 -37.16 6.30 25.20
N LYS A 66 -36.23 6.01 24.29
CA LYS A 66 -35.79 6.91 23.21
C LYS A 66 -36.15 6.29 21.87
N HIS A 67 -36.50 7.11 20.90
CA HIS A 67 -36.80 6.66 19.54
C HIS A 67 -35.60 6.85 18.63
N TYR A 68 -35.23 5.82 17.87
CA TYR A 68 -34.10 5.84 16.94
C TYR A 68 -34.55 5.50 15.53
N PHE A 69 -34.02 6.22 14.54
CA PHE A 69 -34.29 5.93 13.14
C PHE A 69 -33.80 4.53 12.77
N SER A 70 -34.70 3.69 12.25
CA SER A 70 -34.38 2.35 11.74
C SER A 70 -34.29 2.37 10.23
N SER A 71 -33.08 2.20 9.70
CA SER A 71 -32.87 2.08 8.25
C SER A 71 -33.62 0.86 7.67
N ALA A 72 -33.87 -0.18 8.47
CA ALA A 72 -34.63 -1.35 8.04
C ALA A 72 -36.12 -1.02 7.86
N LEU A 73 -36.75 -0.35 8.83
CA LEU A 73 -38.15 0.09 8.73
C LEU A 73 -38.35 1.08 7.58
N TYR A 74 -37.41 2.02 7.41
CA TYR A 74 -37.45 2.95 6.29
C TYR A 74 -37.43 2.28 4.93
N LYS A 75 -36.53 1.31 4.76
CA LYS A 75 -36.44 0.51 3.54
C LYS A 75 -37.71 -0.29 3.27
N GLN A 76 -38.33 -0.88 4.30
CA GLN A 76 -39.61 -1.59 4.15
C GLN A 76 -40.73 -0.66 3.69
N GLU A 77 -40.85 0.54 4.29
CA GLU A 77 -41.87 1.52 3.90
C GLU A 77 -41.70 2.03 2.48
N ILE A 78 -40.46 2.23 2.02
CA ILE A 78 -40.20 2.61 0.62
C ILE A 78 -40.68 1.54 -0.36
N VAL A 79 -40.40 0.27 -0.07
CA VAL A 79 -40.84 -0.85 -0.91
C VAL A 79 -42.37 -0.91 -0.98
N LEU A 80 -43.04 -0.70 0.16
CA LEU A 80 -44.49 -0.62 0.24
C LEU A 80 -45.06 0.55 -0.56
N PHE A 81 -44.47 1.75 -0.43
CA PHE A 81 -44.97 2.97 -1.07
C PHE A 81 -44.76 2.96 -2.59
N GLY A 82 -43.64 2.39 -3.05
CA GLY A 82 -43.34 2.29 -4.47
C GLY A 82 -44.08 1.17 -5.20
N ASN A 83 -44.76 0.27 -4.48
CA ASN A 83 -45.35 -0.97 -5.02
C ASN A 83 -44.37 -1.76 -5.92
N ILE A 84 -43.08 -1.74 -5.56
CA ILE A 84 -42.04 -2.34 -6.38
C ILE A 84 -41.76 -3.74 -5.86
N LYS A 85 -42.23 -4.75 -6.58
CA LYS A 85 -41.97 -6.16 -6.25
C LYS A 85 -40.54 -6.52 -6.59
N GLY A 86 -39.95 -7.40 -5.78
CA GLY A 86 -38.67 -8.04 -6.11
C GLY A 86 -37.39 -7.29 -5.71
N MET A 87 -37.49 -6.32 -4.81
CA MET A 87 -36.31 -5.60 -4.35
C MET A 87 -35.40 -6.47 -3.47
N GLU A 88 -34.10 -6.39 -3.71
CA GLU A 88 -33.06 -6.92 -2.83
C GLU A 88 -32.40 -5.79 -2.02
N PHE A 89 -32.02 -6.10 -0.79
CA PHE A 89 -31.37 -5.13 0.11
C PHE A 89 -29.88 -5.41 0.23
N HIS A 90 -29.06 -4.42 -0.13
CA HIS A 90 -27.60 -4.48 -0.01
C HIS A 90 -27.09 -3.36 0.89
N GLY A 91 -27.22 -3.55 2.21
CA GLY A 91 -26.83 -2.54 3.19
C GLY A 91 -27.69 -1.27 3.09
N PRO A 92 -27.12 -0.08 2.76
CA PRO A 92 -27.89 1.16 2.60
C PRO A 92 -28.61 1.28 1.26
N CYS A 93 -28.32 0.39 0.30
CA CYS A 93 -28.89 0.42 -1.04
C CYS A 93 -30.04 -0.59 -1.20
N ILE A 94 -30.96 -0.26 -2.10
CA ILE A 94 -32.02 -1.15 -2.59
C ILE A 94 -31.78 -1.34 -4.09
N SER A 95 -31.80 -2.59 -4.55
CA SER A 95 -31.64 -2.93 -5.96
C SER A 95 -32.86 -3.70 -6.45
N ASP A 96 -33.24 -3.52 -7.71
CA ASP A 96 -34.31 -4.31 -8.30
C ASP A 96 -33.86 -5.72 -8.70
N GLU A 97 -34.82 -6.61 -9.00
CA GLU A 97 -34.52 -8.00 -9.41
C GLU A 97 -33.58 -8.06 -10.63
N SER A 98 -33.63 -7.05 -11.49
CA SER A 98 -32.80 -7.00 -12.69
C SER A 98 -31.38 -6.48 -12.43
N GLY A 99 -31.14 -5.87 -11.26
CA GLY A 99 -29.89 -5.19 -10.91
C GLY A 99 -29.59 -3.99 -11.80
N LEU A 100 -30.61 -3.41 -12.46
CA LEU A 100 -30.45 -2.27 -13.36
C LEU A 100 -30.24 -0.97 -12.58
N PHE A 101 -30.83 -0.85 -11.39
CA PHE A 101 -30.73 0.37 -10.59
C PHE A 101 -30.44 0.09 -9.12
N ASP A 102 -29.51 0.89 -8.58
CA ASP A 102 -29.22 0.94 -7.15
C ASP A 102 -29.75 2.27 -6.58
N LEU A 103 -30.69 2.17 -5.63
CA LEU A 103 -31.26 3.31 -4.93
C LEU A 103 -30.66 3.42 -3.53
N ALA A 104 -29.95 4.51 -3.28
CA ALA A 104 -29.44 4.88 -1.97
C ALA A 104 -30.27 6.02 -1.38
N PHE A 105 -30.44 6.00 -0.06
CA PHE A 105 -31.10 7.08 0.67
C PHE A 105 -30.12 7.76 1.59
N SER A 106 -30.20 9.08 1.62
CA SER A 106 -29.43 9.88 2.57
C SER A 106 -30.30 10.91 3.28
N LEU A 107 -29.91 11.19 4.51
CA LEU A 107 -30.49 12.24 5.31
C LEU A 107 -29.56 13.45 5.25
N HIS A 108 -30.14 14.64 5.15
CA HIS A 108 -29.33 15.85 5.11
C HIS A 108 -28.74 16.13 6.50
N CYS A 109 -27.42 16.03 6.58
CA CYS A 109 -26.67 16.34 7.79
C CYS A 109 -25.97 17.70 7.61
N LYS A 110 -26.26 18.68 8.46
CA LYS A 110 -25.65 20.02 8.35
C LYS A 110 -24.21 20.05 8.84
N THR A 111 -23.88 19.14 9.75
CA THR A 111 -22.58 19.03 10.40
C THR A 111 -22.07 17.62 10.21
N TRP A 112 -20.98 17.47 9.46
CA TRP A 112 -20.35 16.16 9.33
C TRP A 112 -19.75 15.76 10.68
N ILE A 113 -20.24 14.65 11.24
CA ILE A 113 -19.63 14.09 12.46
C ILE A 113 -18.17 13.76 12.20
N SER A 114 -17.34 13.92 13.23
CA SER A 114 -15.90 13.70 13.17
C SER A 114 -15.53 12.37 12.52
N SER A 115 -16.27 11.30 12.82
CA SER A 115 -16.12 9.98 12.21
C SER A 115 -16.51 9.96 10.73
N ALA A 116 -17.58 10.63 10.32
CA ALA A 116 -17.96 10.77 8.91
C ALA A 116 -16.99 11.66 8.14
N LEU A 117 -16.38 12.67 8.79
CA LEU A 117 -15.26 13.43 8.24
C LEU A 117 -14.07 12.51 7.97
N GLN A 118 -13.82 11.55 8.85
CA GLN A 118 -12.87 10.46 8.56
C GLN A 118 -13.34 9.68 7.32
N TRP A 119 -14.62 9.28 7.19
CA TRP A 119 -15.25 8.64 5.99
C TRP A 119 -15.22 9.45 4.68
N ILE A 120 -15.29 10.76 4.72
CA ILE A 120 -15.19 11.59 3.50
C ILE A 120 -13.75 11.79 3.12
N THR A 121 -12.90 12.10 4.10
CA THR A 121 -11.44 12.05 3.89
C THR A 121 -10.98 10.63 3.56
N ARG A 122 -11.84 9.61 3.79
CA ARG A 122 -11.64 8.26 3.26
C ARG A 122 -11.68 8.19 1.73
N SER A 123 -12.39 9.07 1.03
CA SER A 123 -12.37 9.09 -0.44
C SER A 123 -11.07 9.65 -1.03
N ASN A 124 -10.27 10.36 -0.22
CA ASN A 124 -8.88 10.69 -0.54
C ASN A 124 -7.92 9.50 -0.21
N GLN A 125 -8.46 8.30 0.09
CA GLN A 125 -7.70 7.12 0.50
C GLN A 125 -7.11 6.30 -0.62
N ILE A 126 -5.93 6.73 -1.03
CA ILE A 126 -4.81 5.80 -0.92
C ILE A 126 -4.19 5.91 0.50
N SER A 127 -4.59 6.94 1.29
CA SER A 127 -4.13 7.34 2.62
C SER A 127 -4.48 6.46 3.83
N ASN A 128 -5.45 5.52 3.81
CA ASN A 128 -5.70 4.63 4.98
C ASN A 128 -5.69 3.13 4.65
N PHE A 129 -4.64 2.64 4.01
CA PHE A 129 -4.09 1.36 4.49
C PHE A 129 -3.60 1.61 5.92
N ASP A 130 -4.51 1.49 6.88
CA ASP A 130 -4.27 1.72 8.29
C ASP A 130 -3.11 0.81 8.74
N VAL A 131 -2.07 1.41 9.32
CA VAL A 131 -0.91 0.68 9.85
C VAL A 131 -1.34 -0.33 10.93
N SER A 132 -2.52 -0.13 11.55
CA SER A 132 -3.11 -1.11 12.48
C SER A 132 -3.48 -2.45 11.81
N MET A 133 -3.82 -2.45 10.51
CA MET A 133 -4.00 -3.67 9.70
C MET A 133 -2.65 -4.33 9.33
N TRP A 134 -1.52 -3.71 9.69
CA TRP A 134 -0.18 -4.22 9.39
C TRP A 134 0.38 -5.04 10.56
N ASN A 135 -0.43 -5.22 11.62
CA ASN A 135 -0.29 -6.35 12.52
C ASN A 135 -0.61 -7.61 11.72
N PHE A 136 0.44 -8.27 11.24
CA PHE A 136 0.36 -9.50 10.47
C PHE A 136 -0.64 -10.49 11.10
N PRO A 137 -1.62 -11.03 10.36
CA PRO A 137 -2.16 -12.32 10.75
C PRO A 137 -0.98 -13.31 10.70
N THR A 138 -0.79 -14.05 11.79
CA THR A 138 0.17 -15.16 11.86
C THR A 138 -0.18 -16.30 10.90
N GLU A 139 -1.30 -16.22 10.19
CA GLU A 139 -1.79 -17.23 9.28
C GLU A 139 -1.85 -16.73 7.82
N PRO A 140 -1.40 -17.54 6.85
CA PRO A 140 -1.45 -17.20 5.43
C PRO A 140 -2.90 -17.11 4.95
N PHE A 141 -3.21 -16.08 4.17
CA PHE A 141 -4.50 -15.90 3.51
C PHE A 141 -4.87 -17.13 2.67
N THR A 142 -5.95 -17.81 3.04
CA THR A 142 -6.53 -18.92 2.27
C THR A 142 -7.47 -18.37 1.21
N LEU A 143 -7.03 -18.30 -0.05
CA LEU A 143 -7.87 -17.99 -1.20
C LEU A 143 -8.36 -19.31 -1.85
N TYR A 144 -9.67 -19.49 -1.92
CA TYR A 144 -10.31 -20.64 -2.57
C TYR A 144 -10.18 -20.55 -4.09
N VAL A 145 -9.62 -21.58 -4.72
CA VAL A 145 -9.71 -21.80 -6.17
C VAL A 145 -9.83 -23.30 -6.44
N ASN A 146 -10.99 -23.71 -6.94
CA ASN A 146 -11.20 -24.97 -7.65
C ASN A 146 -10.95 -24.72 -9.15
N ASP A 147 -10.35 -25.71 -9.81
CA ASP A 147 -10.15 -25.84 -11.27
C ASP A 147 -8.88 -25.27 -11.93
N PHE A 148 -7.71 -25.76 -11.51
CA PHE A 148 -6.49 -25.68 -12.35
C PHE A 148 -5.58 -26.94 -12.30
N GLU A 149 -6.12 -28.10 -11.90
CA GLU A 149 -5.29 -29.23 -11.47
C GLU A 149 -4.74 -30.12 -12.61
N LYS A 150 -4.68 -29.67 -13.86
CA LYS A 150 -4.27 -30.53 -14.99
C LYS A 150 -3.01 -30.17 -15.77
N THR A 151 -2.34 -29.03 -15.54
CA THR A 151 -1.32 -28.58 -16.51
C THR A 151 0.13 -28.53 -16.02
N VAL A 152 0.48 -28.80 -14.77
CA VAL A 152 1.91 -28.71 -14.38
C VAL A 152 2.39 -29.91 -13.56
N LYS A 153 2.83 -30.94 -14.27
CA LYS A 153 3.79 -31.93 -13.77
C LYS A 153 5.03 -31.93 -14.67
N SER A 154 6.19 -31.89 -14.01
CA SER A 154 7.58 -32.05 -14.49
C SER A 154 8.34 -30.79 -14.96
N GLU A 155 9.60 -30.69 -14.50
CA GLU A 155 10.65 -29.67 -14.82
C GLU A 155 10.76 -28.37 -13.98
N ILE A 156 10.52 -28.42 -12.67
CA ILE A 156 10.46 -27.20 -11.82
C ILE A 156 11.83 -26.62 -11.39
N LEU A 157 12.98 -27.26 -11.62
CA LEU A 157 14.29 -26.66 -11.27
C LEU A 157 15.05 -26.04 -12.46
N TYR A 158 14.79 -26.50 -13.69
CA TYR A 158 15.46 -25.99 -14.90
C TYR A 158 14.68 -24.83 -15.55
N CYS A 159 13.34 -24.81 -15.41
CA CYS A 159 12.48 -23.80 -16.04
C CYS A 159 12.29 -22.52 -15.21
N ALA A 160 12.47 -22.54 -13.88
CA ALA A 160 12.24 -21.36 -13.04
C ALA A 160 13.13 -20.15 -13.42
N ASN A 161 14.35 -20.40 -13.91
CA ASN A 161 15.28 -19.35 -14.34
C ASN A 161 15.18 -18.98 -15.83
N ARG A 162 14.59 -19.82 -16.70
CA ARG A 162 14.54 -19.57 -18.16
C ARG A 162 13.14 -19.22 -18.69
N SER A 163 12.07 -19.59 -17.98
CA SER A 163 10.68 -19.42 -18.43
C SER A 163 10.00 -18.15 -17.92
N LEU A 164 10.38 -17.59 -16.77
CA LEU A 164 9.67 -16.40 -16.23
C LEU A 164 9.93 -15.10 -17.02
N ASP A 165 11.05 -15.02 -17.75
CA ASP A 165 11.34 -13.89 -18.65
C ASP A 165 10.81 -14.12 -20.08
N SER A 166 10.33 -15.31 -20.43
CA SER A 166 9.85 -15.67 -21.79
C SER A 166 8.33 -15.76 -21.95
N TYR A 167 7.53 -15.51 -20.91
CA TYR A 167 6.06 -15.48 -20.98
C TYR A 167 5.48 -14.14 -20.47
N PRO A 168 5.36 -13.11 -21.33
CA PRO A 168 4.82 -11.79 -20.97
C PRO A 168 3.29 -11.73 -20.77
N GLN A 169 2.55 -12.85 -20.92
CA GLN A 169 1.07 -12.88 -20.97
C GLN A 169 0.39 -13.49 -19.73
N LEU A 170 1.12 -13.74 -18.62
CA LEU A 170 0.50 -14.20 -17.38
C LEU A 170 -0.23 -13.05 -16.68
N ASP A 171 -1.56 -13.07 -16.79
CA ASP A 171 -2.49 -12.07 -16.26
C ASP A 171 -2.40 -11.95 -14.71
N ILE A 172 -2.29 -10.70 -14.24
CA ILE A 172 -2.01 -10.30 -12.85
C ILE A 172 -3.13 -10.74 -11.88
N TYR A 173 -4.33 -11.01 -12.40
CA TYR A 173 -5.49 -11.42 -11.61
C TYR A 173 -5.42 -12.87 -11.07
N ASN A 174 -4.46 -13.69 -11.50
CA ASN A 174 -4.36 -15.11 -11.13
C ASN A 174 -3.24 -15.46 -10.14
N THR A 175 -2.68 -14.49 -9.40
CA THR A 175 -1.57 -14.72 -8.45
C THR A 175 -1.91 -15.66 -7.28
N GLY A 176 -3.19 -15.91 -6.98
CA GLY A 176 -3.63 -16.91 -6.00
C GLY A 176 -3.37 -18.38 -6.41
N LEU A 177 -3.14 -18.67 -7.70
CA LEU A 177 -2.99 -20.04 -8.22
C LEU A 177 -1.67 -20.72 -7.81
N ILE A 178 -0.63 -19.95 -7.49
CA ILE A 178 0.74 -20.48 -7.49
C ILE A 178 1.14 -21.08 -6.13
N HIS A 179 0.38 -20.83 -5.06
CA HIS A 179 0.65 -21.41 -3.74
C HIS A 179 0.35 -22.91 -3.60
N LYS A 180 -0.32 -23.54 -4.59
CA LYS A 180 -0.72 -24.95 -4.56
C LYS A 180 0.31 -25.93 -5.15
N ILE A 181 1.54 -25.49 -5.41
CA ILE A 181 2.60 -26.45 -5.78
C ILE A 181 2.86 -27.37 -4.58
N LEU A 182 2.52 -28.65 -4.77
CA LEU A 182 2.75 -29.78 -3.86
C LEU A 182 4.25 -30.05 -3.70
N CYS A 183 4.97 -29.09 -3.14
CA CYS A 183 6.34 -29.31 -2.71
C CYS A 183 6.29 -29.90 -1.30
N GLN A 184 6.49 -31.22 -1.17
CA GLN A 184 6.48 -31.89 0.13
C GLN A 184 7.61 -31.39 1.05
N GLN A 185 8.65 -30.76 0.50
CA GLN A 185 9.72 -30.14 1.27
C GLN A 185 9.38 -28.69 1.62
N SER A 186 9.28 -28.41 2.92
CA SER A 186 8.95 -27.08 3.45
C SER A 186 9.95 -25.98 3.05
N SER A 187 11.23 -26.33 2.85
CA SER A 187 12.28 -25.39 2.40
C SER A 187 12.03 -24.86 0.99
N LEU A 188 11.66 -25.73 0.06
CA LEU A 188 11.38 -25.37 -1.34
C LEU A 188 10.14 -24.47 -1.47
N LYS A 189 9.11 -24.65 -0.60
CA LYS A 189 7.94 -23.76 -0.58
C LYS A 189 8.31 -22.30 -0.31
N HIS A 190 9.24 -22.05 0.62
CA HIS A 190 9.66 -20.70 0.98
C HIS A 190 10.46 -20.03 -0.13
N LEU A 191 11.37 -20.79 -0.75
CA LEU A 191 12.15 -20.31 -1.89
C LEU A 191 11.24 -19.97 -3.06
N TYR A 192 10.27 -20.82 -3.34
CA TYR A 192 9.29 -20.60 -4.40
C TYR A 192 8.42 -19.36 -4.15
N ALA A 193 7.93 -19.18 -2.92
CA ALA A 193 7.16 -18.01 -2.54
C ALA A 193 7.99 -16.71 -2.64
N TYR A 194 9.28 -16.74 -2.29
CA TYR A 194 10.19 -15.62 -2.51
C TYR A 194 10.34 -15.30 -4.02
N TYR A 195 10.54 -16.30 -4.89
CA TYR A 195 10.62 -16.03 -6.33
C TYR A 195 9.33 -15.45 -6.91
N ILE A 196 8.16 -15.97 -6.49
CA ILE A 196 6.87 -15.38 -6.86
C ILE A 196 6.80 -13.93 -6.39
N SER A 197 7.20 -13.64 -5.15
CA SER A 197 7.11 -12.29 -4.59
C SER A 197 8.01 -11.30 -5.33
N GLN A 198 9.21 -11.72 -5.73
CA GLN A 198 10.11 -10.96 -6.59
C GLN A 198 9.52 -10.73 -7.99
N TRP A 199 8.88 -11.74 -8.59
CA TRP A 199 8.20 -11.59 -9.87
C TRP A 199 7.00 -10.64 -9.77
N CYS A 200 6.18 -10.75 -8.73
CA CYS A 200 5.09 -9.82 -8.44
C CYS A 200 5.62 -8.39 -8.32
N SER A 201 6.70 -8.17 -7.57
CA SER A 201 7.33 -6.85 -7.46
C SER A 201 7.78 -6.30 -8.81
N LYS A 202 8.38 -7.15 -9.66
CA LYS A 202 8.75 -6.81 -11.04
C LYS A 202 7.56 -6.44 -11.92
N GLN A 203 6.38 -7.04 -11.72
CA GLN A 203 5.16 -6.70 -12.47
C GLN A 203 4.55 -5.39 -11.96
N ALA A 204 4.52 -5.18 -10.64
CA ALA A 204 4.00 -3.96 -10.04
C ALA A 204 4.71 -2.70 -10.56
N GLN A 205 6.02 -2.80 -10.83
CA GLN A 205 6.83 -1.72 -11.41
C GLN A 205 6.40 -1.31 -12.82
N LEU A 206 5.73 -2.18 -13.57
CA LEU A 206 5.29 -1.91 -14.95
C LEU A 206 3.85 -1.38 -15.01
N LEU A 207 3.13 -1.37 -13.88
CA LEU A 207 1.76 -0.87 -13.84
C LEU A 207 1.74 0.65 -13.99
N PRO A 208 0.92 1.21 -14.90
CA PRO A 208 0.87 2.64 -15.14
C PRO A 208 0.25 3.36 -13.93
N LEU A 209 1.05 4.17 -13.23
CA LEU A 209 0.53 4.99 -12.13
C LEU A 209 0.03 6.38 -12.56
N TYR A 210 0.51 6.90 -13.70
CA TYR A 210 0.25 8.28 -14.15
C TYR A 210 -0.19 8.42 -15.60
N SER A 211 -0.81 7.39 -16.19
CA SER A 211 -1.41 7.61 -17.50
C SER A 211 -2.51 8.68 -17.41
N ALA A 212 -2.83 9.34 -18.54
CA ALA A 212 -3.96 10.26 -18.66
C ALA A 212 -5.27 9.48 -18.48
N ILE A 213 -5.56 9.08 -17.23
CA ILE A 213 -6.69 8.23 -16.89
C ILE A 213 -7.92 9.12 -16.81
N ILE A 214 -8.90 8.78 -17.64
CA ILE A 214 -10.17 9.51 -17.79
C ILE A 214 -11.09 9.29 -16.57
N ASN A 215 -10.82 8.30 -15.70
CA ASN A 215 -11.72 7.88 -14.62
C ASN A 215 -11.01 7.48 -13.31
N ASN A 216 -11.33 8.17 -12.21
CA ASN A 216 -10.84 7.92 -10.84
C ASN A 216 -11.06 6.47 -10.36
N LYS A 217 -12.17 5.81 -10.74
CA LYS A 217 -12.48 4.43 -10.35
C LYS A 217 -11.45 3.44 -10.90
N TYR A 218 -10.98 3.68 -12.12
CA TYR A 218 -9.97 2.83 -12.75
C TYR A 218 -8.59 3.04 -12.11
N GLN A 219 -8.21 4.30 -11.87
CA GLN A 219 -6.96 4.63 -11.17
C GLN A 219 -6.90 3.98 -9.78
N TYR A 220 -7.99 4.06 -9.01
CA TYR A 220 -8.10 3.40 -7.70
C TYR A 220 -7.90 1.88 -7.79
N LYS A 221 -8.54 1.22 -8.76
CA LYS A 221 -8.36 -0.24 -8.99
C LYS A 221 -6.91 -0.58 -9.32
N GLN A 222 -6.25 0.20 -10.17
CA GLN A 222 -4.85 -0.01 -10.52
C GLN A 222 -3.91 0.18 -9.33
N TYR A 223 -4.11 1.25 -8.55
CA TYR A 223 -3.35 1.50 -7.33
C TYR A 223 -3.52 0.39 -6.30
N LYS A 224 -4.76 -0.06 -6.08
CA LYS A 224 -5.06 -1.20 -5.21
C LYS A 224 -4.36 -2.47 -5.70
N SER A 225 -4.42 -2.75 -7.00
CA SER A 225 -3.75 -3.92 -7.60
C SER A 225 -2.23 -3.85 -7.44
N CYS A 226 -1.62 -2.71 -7.73
CA CYS A 226 -0.18 -2.49 -7.58
C CYS A 226 0.25 -2.67 -6.12
N LEU A 227 -0.43 -2.02 -5.18
CA LEU A 227 -0.13 -2.11 -3.76
C LEU A 227 -0.31 -3.53 -3.22
N CYS A 228 -1.41 -4.22 -3.54
CA CYS A 228 -1.61 -5.62 -3.17
C CYS A 228 -0.48 -6.52 -3.70
N THR A 229 -0.05 -6.28 -4.95
CA THR A 229 1.06 -7.02 -5.57
C THR A 229 2.38 -6.76 -4.84
N LEU A 230 2.69 -5.51 -4.49
CA LEU A 230 3.88 -5.15 -3.71
C LEU A 230 3.87 -5.73 -2.29
N LEU A 231 2.71 -5.77 -1.64
CA LEU A 231 2.55 -6.34 -0.30
C LEU A 231 2.85 -7.85 -0.26
N THR A 232 2.73 -8.57 -1.38
CA THR A 232 3.22 -9.96 -1.44
C THR A 232 4.72 -10.06 -1.20
N ASN A 233 5.50 -9.04 -1.60
CA ASN A 233 6.95 -9.01 -1.42
C ASN A 233 7.38 -8.68 0.01
N VAL A 234 6.60 -7.83 0.70
CA VAL A 234 6.80 -7.50 2.11
C VAL A 234 6.82 -8.75 3.00
N TYR A 235 6.02 -9.76 2.67
CA TYR A 235 6.02 -11.00 3.44
C TYR A 235 7.37 -11.69 3.40
N HIS A 236 8.16 -11.56 2.33
CA HIS A 236 9.41 -12.31 2.11
C HIS A 236 10.67 -11.48 2.31
N ASP A 237 10.55 -10.15 2.21
CA ASP A 237 11.63 -9.22 2.49
C ASP A 237 11.11 -8.06 3.35
N ALA A 238 11.57 -8.03 4.60
CA ALA A 238 11.13 -7.07 5.61
C ALA A 238 11.74 -5.67 5.44
N VAL A 239 12.65 -5.46 4.50
CA VAL A 239 13.26 -4.16 4.24
C VAL A 239 13.01 -3.75 2.79
N SER A 240 13.54 -4.52 1.82
CA SER A 240 13.45 -4.12 0.41
C SER A 240 12.01 -4.14 -0.10
N GLY A 241 11.21 -5.11 0.35
CA GLY A 241 9.79 -5.20 0.02
C GLY A 241 9.00 -3.99 0.52
N TRP A 242 9.28 -3.54 1.75
CA TRP A 242 8.66 -2.34 2.31
C TRP A 242 9.12 -1.06 1.61
N LEU A 243 10.39 -0.97 1.22
CA LEU A 243 10.91 0.19 0.48
C LEU A 243 10.34 0.28 -0.94
N MET A 244 9.98 -0.84 -1.58
CA MET A 244 9.20 -0.83 -2.83
C MET A 244 7.79 -0.28 -2.61
N VAL A 245 7.13 -0.65 -1.50
CA VAL A 245 5.84 -0.05 -1.09
C VAL A 245 6.01 1.45 -0.78
N ALA A 246 7.10 1.83 -0.12
CA ALA A 246 7.43 3.23 0.14
C ALA A 246 7.60 4.02 -1.17
N SER A 247 8.23 3.43 -2.18
CA SER A 247 8.38 4.04 -3.51
C SER A 247 7.03 4.26 -4.20
N PHE A 248 6.10 3.31 -4.08
CA PHE A 248 4.70 3.51 -4.53
C PHE A 248 4.02 4.69 -3.82
N PHE A 249 4.18 4.81 -2.49
CA PHE A 249 3.62 5.93 -1.74
C PHE A 249 4.28 7.26 -2.07
N TYR A 250 5.58 7.25 -2.38
CA TYR A 250 6.32 8.42 -2.83
C TYR A 250 5.76 8.94 -4.16
N LYS A 251 5.58 8.05 -5.15
CA LYS A 251 4.95 8.41 -6.42
C LYS A 251 3.53 8.94 -6.20
N THR A 252 2.73 8.29 -5.36
CA THR A 252 1.38 8.81 -5.05
C THR A 252 1.37 10.03 -4.09
N LYS A 253 2.52 10.69 -3.87
CA LYS A 253 2.71 11.92 -3.08
C LYS A 253 2.26 11.83 -1.61
N GLN A 254 2.31 10.63 -1.03
CA GLN A 254 1.94 10.37 0.36
C GLN A 254 3.18 10.33 1.27
N TYR A 255 3.93 11.43 1.33
CA TYR A 255 5.26 11.48 1.92
C TYR A 255 5.32 11.07 3.41
N ASP A 256 4.31 11.39 4.22
CA ASP A 256 4.28 10.98 5.63
C ASP A 256 4.28 9.47 5.82
N LYS A 257 3.59 8.74 4.94
CA LYS A 257 3.59 7.28 4.94
C LYS A 257 4.92 6.71 4.53
N VAL A 258 5.54 7.31 3.52
CA VAL A 258 6.87 6.92 3.06
C VAL A 258 7.85 7.02 4.22
N LEU A 259 7.84 8.15 4.94
CA LEU A 259 8.67 8.35 6.13
C LEU A 259 8.37 7.34 7.25
N HIS A 260 7.10 7.00 7.48
CA HIS A 260 6.73 5.97 8.44
C HIS A 260 7.28 4.58 8.06
N ILE A 261 7.09 4.17 6.80
CA ILE A 261 7.60 2.89 6.28
C ILE A 261 9.14 2.86 6.32
N ILE A 262 9.81 3.96 5.98
CA ILE A 262 11.27 4.07 6.03
C ILE A 262 11.77 3.90 7.47
N ARG A 263 11.17 4.59 8.45
CA ARG A 263 11.54 4.42 9.87
C ARG A 263 11.35 2.97 10.32
N TYR A 264 10.24 2.35 9.95
CA TYR A 264 10.00 0.93 10.23
C TYR A 264 11.08 0.06 9.58
N SER A 265 11.38 0.26 8.30
CA SER A 265 12.36 -0.53 7.55
C SER A 265 13.77 -0.39 8.13
N LEU A 266 14.20 0.84 8.43
CA LEU A 266 15.48 1.11 9.09
C LEU A 266 15.55 0.51 10.49
N SER A 267 14.45 0.47 11.25
CA SER A 267 14.42 -0.23 12.56
C SER A 267 14.67 -1.73 12.45
N LYS A 268 14.50 -2.31 11.25
CA LYS A 268 14.83 -3.72 10.97
C LYS A 268 16.26 -3.88 10.48
N CYS A 269 16.96 -2.83 10.11
CA CYS A 269 18.36 -2.88 9.67
C CYS A 269 19.32 -2.96 10.87
N THR A 270 19.36 -4.11 11.54
CA THR A 270 20.27 -4.38 12.65
C THR A 270 21.64 -4.91 12.14
N PRO A 271 22.74 -4.76 12.92
CA PRO A 271 24.06 -5.26 12.53
C PRO A 271 24.12 -6.78 12.30
N GLU A 272 23.16 -7.53 12.84
CA GLU A 272 23.05 -8.99 12.69
C GLU A 272 22.44 -9.40 11.33
N LYS A 273 21.97 -8.46 10.52
CA LYS A 273 21.36 -8.74 9.21
C LYS A 273 22.41 -9.17 8.19
N LEU A 274 21.96 -10.00 7.24
CA LEU A 274 22.78 -10.53 6.16
C LEU A 274 22.31 -9.97 4.82
N TYR A 275 23.24 -9.65 3.93
CA TYR A 275 22.93 -9.35 2.54
C TYR A 275 22.87 -10.59 1.67
N HIS A 276 22.13 -10.48 0.57
CA HIS A 276 22.21 -11.46 -0.51
C HIS A 276 23.67 -11.63 -0.95
N GLY A 277 24.11 -12.89 -1.05
CA GLY A 277 25.48 -13.23 -1.45
C GLY A 277 26.55 -13.11 -0.36
N MET A 278 26.22 -12.66 0.85
CA MET A 278 27.17 -12.75 1.98
C MET A 278 27.25 -14.19 2.50
N THR A 279 28.47 -14.71 2.61
CA THR A 279 28.72 -15.97 3.31
C THR A 279 28.54 -15.77 4.80
N MET A 280 27.54 -16.45 5.37
CA MET A 280 27.31 -16.48 6.80
C MET A 280 28.48 -17.18 7.49
N SER A 281 29.05 -16.57 8.53
CA SER A 281 30.08 -17.25 9.32
C SER A 281 29.49 -18.49 9.98
N ASN A 282 30.29 -19.55 10.12
CA ASN A 282 29.82 -20.78 10.77
C ASN A 282 29.30 -20.49 12.20
N ASN A 283 29.95 -19.57 12.92
CA ASN A 283 29.53 -19.15 14.27
C ASN A 283 28.13 -18.52 14.26
N LEU A 284 27.83 -17.63 13.30
CA LEU A 284 26.52 -17.02 13.17
C LEU A 284 25.46 -18.08 12.80
N TYR A 285 25.79 -18.99 11.88
CA TYR A 285 24.90 -20.09 11.53
C TYR A 285 24.57 -21.00 12.73
N GLN A 286 25.58 -21.38 13.52
CA GLN A 286 25.37 -22.17 14.73
C GLN A 286 24.54 -21.42 15.78
N SER A 287 24.78 -20.11 15.95
CA SER A 287 23.96 -19.27 16.83
C SER A 287 22.49 -19.24 16.38
N LEU A 288 22.22 -19.08 15.08
CA LEU A 288 20.85 -19.14 14.55
C LEU A 288 20.22 -20.51 14.70
N LYS A 289 20.99 -21.57 14.49
CA LYS A 289 20.54 -22.94 14.73
C LYS A 289 20.14 -23.12 16.20
N GLN A 290 20.93 -22.60 17.14
CA GLN A 290 20.60 -22.62 18.57
C GLN A 290 19.33 -21.81 18.88
N GLN A 291 19.17 -20.62 18.30
CA GLN A 291 17.96 -19.81 18.46
C GLN A 291 16.72 -20.47 17.83
N SER A 292 16.90 -21.25 16.76
CA SER A 292 15.78 -21.92 16.06
C SER A 292 15.06 -22.96 16.93
N PHE A 293 15.73 -23.51 17.94
CA PHE A 293 15.11 -24.43 18.90
C PHE A 293 14.04 -23.75 19.77
N GLN A 294 13.98 -22.41 19.81
CA GLN A 294 12.99 -21.63 20.56
C GLN A 294 11.71 -21.30 19.75
N LYS A 295 11.23 -22.23 18.92
CA LYS A 295 9.95 -22.20 18.15
C LYS A 295 9.97 -21.52 16.77
N LYS A 296 11.11 -21.13 16.20
CA LYS A 296 11.19 -20.54 14.84
C LYS A 296 12.09 -21.38 13.96
N SER A 297 11.65 -21.75 12.76
CA SER A 297 12.52 -22.50 11.84
C SER A 297 13.72 -21.66 11.40
N VAL A 298 14.86 -22.30 11.14
CA VAL A 298 16.05 -21.62 10.59
C VAL A 298 15.71 -20.84 9.31
N GLY A 299 14.83 -21.40 8.46
CA GLY A 299 14.34 -20.72 7.25
C GLY A 299 13.59 -19.43 7.56
N TYR A 300 12.78 -19.39 8.62
CA TYR A 300 12.13 -18.16 9.07
C TYR A 300 13.14 -17.14 9.59
N LEU A 301 14.15 -17.59 10.35
CA LEU A 301 15.21 -16.71 10.87
C LEU A 301 16.05 -16.11 9.73
N LEU A 302 16.44 -16.91 8.73
CA LEU A 302 17.15 -16.41 7.55
C LEU A 302 16.31 -15.43 6.75
N LYS A 303 15.02 -15.69 6.61
CA LYS A 303 14.07 -14.79 5.95
C LYS A 303 13.98 -13.43 6.63
N ILE A 304 13.91 -13.38 7.96
CA ILE A 304 13.91 -12.08 8.64
C ILE A 304 15.29 -11.42 8.62
N MET A 305 16.36 -12.19 8.48
CA MET A 305 17.73 -11.67 8.49
C MET A 305 18.23 -11.14 7.16
N HIS A 306 17.66 -11.62 6.06
CA HIS A 306 18.08 -11.24 4.73
C HIS A 306 17.59 -9.85 4.37
N ILE A 307 18.49 -8.99 3.90
CA ILE A 307 18.18 -7.72 3.27
C ILE A 307 18.60 -7.82 1.80
N ASP A 308 17.64 -7.68 0.90
CA ASP A 308 17.90 -7.63 -0.54
C ASP A 308 18.19 -6.20 -1.01
N SER A 309 18.67 -6.05 -2.23
CA SER A 309 18.80 -4.77 -2.90
C SER A 309 17.47 -4.35 -3.54
N ILE A 310 17.22 -3.04 -3.61
CA ILE A 310 16.08 -2.49 -4.33
C ILE A 310 16.37 -2.57 -5.82
N ARG A 311 15.58 -3.34 -6.56
CA ARG A 311 15.73 -3.48 -8.01
C ARG A 311 14.64 -2.74 -8.76
N PHE A 312 15.03 -1.71 -9.51
CA PHE A 312 14.14 -1.03 -10.45
C PHE A 312 14.38 -1.51 -11.87
N LYS A 313 13.31 -1.90 -12.57
CA LYS A 313 13.31 -2.13 -14.01
C LYS A 313 13.48 -0.82 -14.76
N MET A 314 14.01 -0.92 -15.98
CA MET A 314 13.90 0.15 -16.96
C MET A 314 12.43 0.56 -17.10
N ASN A 315 12.16 1.86 -17.08
CA ASN A 315 10.81 2.45 -17.14
C ASN A 315 9.87 2.06 -15.99
N SER A 316 10.41 1.64 -14.85
CA SER A 316 9.61 1.36 -13.66
C SER A 316 8.82 2.61 -13.24
N THR A 317 7.51 2.51 -13.15
CA THR A 317 6.62 3.60 -12.68
C THR A 317 6.80 3.91 -11.20
N LEU A 318 7.48 3.03 -10.47
CA LEU A 318 7.82 3.18 -9.06
C LEU A 318 9.14 3.92 -8.83
N THR A 319 9.93 4.15 -9.87
CA THR A 319 11.22 4.85 -9.74
C THR A 319 10.96 6.34 -9.46
N PRO A 320 11.57 6.92 -8.41
CA PRO A 320 11.56 8.38 -8.20
C PRO A 320 12.05 9.13 -9.43
N ASP A 321 11.44 10.28 -9.75
CA ASP A 321 11.76 11.06 -10.95
C ASP A 321 13.20 11.56 -10.93
N GLU A 322 13.72 11.83 -9.74
CA GLU A 322 15.09 12.27 -9.49
C GLU A 322 16.15 11.21 -9.84
N LEU A 323 15.74 9.94 -9.93
CA LEU A 323 16.60 8.84 -10.38
C LEU A 323 16.55 8.62 -11.88
N PHE A 324 15.53 9.15 -12.59
CA PHE A 324 15.48 9.03 -14.03
C PHE A 324 16.54 9.90 -14.69
N MET A 325 17.50 9.25 -15.34
CA MET A 325 18.44 9.88 -16.27
C MET A 325 18.18 9.31 -17.66
N GLU A 326 18.33 10.14 -18.70
CA GLU A 326 17.93 9.92 -20.11
C GLU A 326 18.62 8.75 -20.85
N GLY A 327 19.15 7.73 -20.18
CA GLY A 327 19.80 6.61 -20.86
C GLY A 327 20.10 5.40 -20.00
N TRP A 328 19.24 5.10 -19.02
CA TRP A 328 19.31 3.82 -18.32
C TRP A 328 18.83 2.70 -19.23
N ASN A 329 19.76 1.90 -19.75
CA ASN A 329 19.43 0.76 -20.61
C ASN A 329 19.12 -0.52 -19.82
N ASP A 330 19.49 -0.56 -18.53
CA ASP A 330 19.42 -1.76 -17.70
C ASP A 330 18.66 -1.56 -16.37
N ALA A 331 18.37 -2.68 -15.70
CA ALA A 331 17.80 -2.66 -14.35
C ALA A 331 18.83 -2.16 -13.33
N HIS A 332 18.39 -1.28 -12.42
CA HIS A 332 19.26 -0.68 -11.41
C HIS A 332 19.04 -1.32 -10.05
N MET A 333 20.12 -1.47 -9.30
CA MET A 333 20.09 -2.07 -7.97
C MET A 333 20.70 -1.12 -6.94
N PHE A 334 19.95 -0.82 -5.88
CA PHE A 334 20.41 0.06 -4.81
C PHE A 334 20.45 -0.69 -3.48
N PRO A 335 21.48 -0.47 -2.63
CA PRO A 335 21.45 -0.96 -1.26
C PRO A 335 20.23 -0.43 -0.53
N SER A 336 19.49 -1.32 0.13
CA SER A 336 18.24 -0.95 0.83
C SER A 336 18.44 0.16 1.87
N THR A 337 19.53 0.16 2.63
CA THR A 337 19.83 1.21 3.61
C THR A 337 20.08 2.56 2.96
N SER A 338 20.97 2.63 1.96
CA SER A 338 21.22 3.86 1.20
C SER A 338 19.96 4.37 0.52
N TYR A 339 19.17 3.49 -0.09
CA TYR A 339 17.92 3.87 -0.74
C TYR A 339 16.87 4.38 0.26
N ALA A 340 16.79 3.80 1.46
CA ALA A 340 15.89 4.27 2.51
C ALA A 340 16.20 5.71 2.94
N TYR A 341 17.47 6.03 3.19
CA TYR A 341 17.88 7.41 3.51
C TYR A 341 17.68 8.36 2.33
N PHE A 342 18.01 7.93 1.11
CA PHE A 342 17.78 8.72 -0.10
C PHE A 342 16.29 9.04 -0.31
N LEU A 343 15.40 8.05 -0.19
CA LEU A 343 13.96 8.25 -0.32
C LEU A 343 13.40 9.14 0.81
N SER A 344 13.96 9.04 2.02
CA SER A 344 13.63 9.93 3.14
C SER A 344 14.02 11.38 2.82
N PHE A 345 15.20 11.59 2.24
CA PHE A 345 15.65 12.89 1.76
C PHE A 345 14.68 13.44 0.72
N LEU A 346 14.30 12.66 -0.30
CA LEU A 346 13.34 13.10 -1.31
C LEU A 346 12.00 13.53 -0.70
N CYS A 347 11.47 12.78 0.28
CA CYS A 347 10.26 13.17 0.98
C CYS A 347 10.40 14.52 1.69
N HIS A 348 11.47 14.72 2.45
CA HIS A 348 11.69 15.99 3.14
C HIS A 348 11.98 17.15 2.19
N TYR A 349 12.62 16.88 1.05
CA TYR A 349 12.83 17.84 -0.03
C TYR A 349 11.50 18.31 -0.62
N GLN A 350 10.62 17.36 -0.98
CA GLN A 350 9.28 17.67 -1.50
C GLN A 350 8.38 18.38 -0.46
N LEU A 351 8.65 18.20 0.84
CA LEU A 351 7.99 18.91 1.94
C LEU A 351 8.69 20.24 2.32
N ASN A 352 9.73 20.67 1.60
CA ASN A 352 10.52 21.87 1.88
C ASN A 352 11.13 21.91 3.31
N ASN A 353 11.44 20.76 3.90
CA ASN A 353 12.03 20.67 5.23
C ASN A 353 13.56 20.62 5.16
N VAL A 354 14.18 21.78 4.94
CA VAL A 354 15.63 21.93 4.72
C VAL A 354 16.46 21.36 5.87
N ARG A 355 16.06 21.59 7.12
CA ARG A 355 16.79 21.10 8.31
C ARG A 355 16.84 19.57 8.34
N GLN A 356 15.74 18.90 8.04
CA GLN A 356 15.70 17.43 7.99
C GLN A 356 16.49 16.89 6.80
N CYS A 357 16.45 17.56 5.65
CA CYS A 357 17.26 17.18 4.49
C CYS A 357 18.75 17.12 4.83
N GLN A 358 19.28 18.14 5.50
CA GLN A 358 20.69 18.18 5.90
C GLN A 358 21.08 17.00 6.81
N GLY A 359 20.31 16.74 7.88
CA GLY A 359 20.60 15.62 8.78
C GLY A 359 20.47 14.24 8.12
N ILE A 360 19.59 14.10 7.12
CA ILE A 360 19.46 12.87 6.33
C ILE A 360 20.64 12.70 5.37
N ILE A 361 21.12 13.77 4.74
CA ILE A 361 22.33 13.73 3.90
C ILE A 361 23.53 13.28 4.72
N GLU A 362 23.72 13.82 5.93
CA GLU A 362 24.77 13.39 6.85
C GLU A 362 24.65 11.90 7.20
N SER A 363 23.43 11.43 7.47
CA SER A 363 23.17 10.01 7.74
C SER A 363 23.45 9.12 6.52
N LEU A 364 23.05 9.55 5.32
CA LEU A 364 23.31 8.84 4.07
C LEU A 364 24.82 8.78 3.77
N GLN A 365 25.54 9.88 4.02
CA GLN A 365 26.99 9.93 3.88
C GLN A 365 27.66 8.93 4.84
N LEU A 366 27.31 8.97 6.12
CA LEU A 366 27.86 8.06 7.13
C LEU A 366 27.63 6.59 6.75
N VAL A 367 26.39 6.22 6.38
CA VAL A 367 26.05 4.84 5.98
C VAL A 367 26.82 4.40 4.73
N THR A 368 27.04 5.32 3.79
CA THR A 368 27.80 5.05 2.56
C THR A 368 29.30 4.88 2.83
N GLU A 369 29.88 5.73 3.68
CA GLU A 369 31.31 5.69 4.02
C GLU A 369 31.66 4.47 4.89
N GLU A 370 30.83 4.17 5.89
CA GLU A 370 30.96 2.98 6.75
C GLU A 370 30.53 1.68 6.06
N LYS A 371 29.98 1.77 4.84
CA LYS A 371 29.39 0.65 4.09
C LYS A 371 28.38 -0.14 4.94
N TYR A 372 27.66 0.56 5.81
CA TYR A 372 26.76 -0.08 6.77
C TYR A 372 25.63 -0.76 6.01
N LEU A 373 25.65 -2.11 6.04
CA LEU A 373 24.70 -2.90 5.29
C LEU A 373 24.75 -2.52 3.78
N ILE A 374 25.96 -2.47 3.21
CA ILE A 374 26.16 -2.23 1.77
C ILE A 374 27.14 -3.28 1.23
N PRO A 375 26.71 -4.19 0.34
CA PRO A 375 27.62 -5.09 -0.34
C PRO A 375 28.67 -4.32 -1.12
N THR A 376 29.90 -4.85 -1.19
CA THR A 376 31.03 -4.16 -1.83
C THR A 376 30.73 -3.79 -3.28
N TRP A 377 30.04 -4.66 -4.02
CA TRP A 377 29.64 -4.42 -5.42
C TRP A 377 28.55 -3.35 -5.60
N HIS A 378 27.82 -2.96 -4.54
CA HIS A 378 26.82 -1.87 -4.59
C HIS A 378 27.31 -0.58 -3.93
N THR A 379 28.59 -0.49 -3.56
CA THR A 379 29.12 0.74 -2.94
C THR A 379 29.11 1.91 -3.92
N ALA A 380 29.33 1.66 -5.22
CA ALA A 380 29.21 2.69 -6.26
C ALA A 380 27.77 3.24 -6.34
N ASP A 381 26.76 2.37 -6.31
CA ASP A 381 25.34 2.75 -6.31
C ASP A 381 24.95 3.62 -5.11
N ALA A 382 25.51 3.34 -3.93
CA ALA A 382 25.30 4.16 -2.74
C ALA A 382 25.88 5.58 -2.88
N TYR A 383 27.12 5.70 -3.38
CA TYR A 383 27.73 7.01 -3.66
C TYR A 383 26.97 7.80 -4.73
N ASN A 384 26.41 7.09 -5.69
CA ASN A 384 25.54 7.61 -6.73
C ASN A 384 24.26 8.24 -6.13
N LEU A 385 23.58 7.56 -5.21
CA LEU A 385 22.44 8.13 -4.48
C LEU A 385 22.84 9.36 -3.64
N LEU A 386 23.98 9.30 -2.94
CA LEU A 386 24.51 10.43 -2.17
C LEU A 386 24.81 11.64 -3.06
N GLY A 387 25.41 11.42 -4.22
CA GLY A 387 25.70 12.46 -5.20
C GLY A 387 24.44 13.18 -5.67
N ILE A 388 23.39 12.42 -6.01
CA ILE A 388 22.09 13.00 -6.42
C ILE A 388 21.47 13.83 -5.28
N ALA A 389 21.47 13.32 -4.05
CA ALA A 389 20.93 14.05 -2.90
C ALA A 389 21.66 15.37 -2.66
N LEU A 390 23.00 15.37 -2.72
CA LEU A 390 23.84 16.56 -2.57
C LEU A 390 23.61 17.57 -3.70
N GLU A 391 23.45 17.10 -4.94
CA GLU A 391 23.15 17.93 -6.10
C GLU A 391 21.81 18.64 -5.95
N LEU A 392 20.75 17.89 -5.61
CA LEU A 392 19.40 18.43 -5.39
C LEU A 392 19.36 19.43 -4.24
N PHE A 393 20.18 19.22 -3.21
CA PHE A 393 20.33 20.14 -2.08
C PHE A 393 21.18 21.38 -2.42
N GLY A 394 21.80 21.45 -3.61
CA GLY A 394 22.59 22.57 -4.09
C GLY A 394 24.09 22.52 -3.77
N ASN A 395 24.58 21.43 -3.17
CA ASN A 395 26.00 21.25 -2.86
C ASN A 395 26.75 20.55 -4.01
N LYS A 396 26.94 21.29 -5.11
CA LYS A 396 27.53 20.77 -6.36
C LYS A 396 28.93 20.18 -6.17
N GLU A 397 29.78 20.80 -5.34
CA GLU A 397 31.15 20.31 -5.12
C GLU A 397 31.17 18.95 -4.40
N SER A 398 30.39 18.81 -3.34
CA SER A 398 30.28 17.53 -2.62
C SER A 398 29.61 16.47 -3.48
N ALA A 399 28.59 16.84 -4.27
CA ALA A 399 27.98 15.94 -5.24
C ALA A 399 29.02 15.40 -6.24
N ARG A 400 29.84 16.29 -6.82
CA ARG A 400 30.95 15.91 -7.72
C ARG A 400 31.93 14.96 -7.04
N LYS A 401 32.31 15.21 -5.79
CA LYS A 401 33.20 14.31 -5.02
C LYS A 401 32.57 12.92 -4.82
N ALA A 402 31.27 12.85 -4.51
CA ALA A 402 30.56 11.58 -4.35
C ALA A 402 30.51 10.79 -5.68
N PHE A 403 30.17 11.45 -6.79
CA PHE A 403 30.17 10.84 -8.12
C PHE A 403 31.57 10.37 -8.54
N LEU A 404 32.63 11.13 -8.25
CA LEU A 404 34.01 10.70 -8.52
C LEU A 404 34.41 9.47 -7.69
N ARG A 405 33.96 9.37 -6.44
CA ARG A 405 34.16 8.16 -5.62
C ARG A 405 33.43 6.95 -6.22
N SER A 406 32.20 7.13 -6.71
CA SER A 406 31.47 6.08 -7.43
C SER A 406 32.24 5.58 -8.65
N LEU A 407 32.72 6.47 -9.52
CA LEU A 407 33.51 6.11 -10.71
C LEU A 407 34.82 5.40 -10.38
N LYS A 408 35.48 5.78 -9.29
CA LYS A 408 36.71 5.11 -8.84
C LYS A 408 36.46 3.65 -8.46
N ILE A 409 35.29 3.35 -7.90
CA ILE A 409 34.91 1.99 -7.51
C ILE A 409 34.45 1.19 -8.73
N PHE A 410 33.67 1.81 -9.61
CA PHE A 410 33.10 1.18 -10.79
C PHE A 410 33.27 2.09 -12.02
N PRO A 411 34.39 1.96 -12.76
CA PRO A 411 34.77 2.87 -13.85
C PRO A 411 34.06 2.57 -15.19
N GLU A 412 33.03 1.73 -15.20
CA GLU A 412 32.33 1.37 -16.44
C GLU A 412 31.65 2.59 -17.09
N GLU A 413 31.59 2.59 -18.43
CA GLU A 413 30.88 3.60 -19.21
C GLU A 413 29.40 3.73 -18.83
N HIS A 414 28.86 2.69 -18.17
CA HIS A 414 27.47 2.59 -17.74
C HIS A 414 27.27 3.23 -16.35
N ASN A 415 28.34 3.64 -15.66
CA ASN A 415 28.22 4.39 -14.43
C ASN A 415 27.73 5.82 -14.71
N PHE A 416 26.49 6.10 -14.31
CA PHE A 416 25.84 7.37 -14.58
C PHE A 416 26.51 8.59 -13.92
N ALA A 417 27.37 8.36 -12.91
CA ALA A 417 28.18 9.40 -12.28
C ALA A 417 28.96 10.24 -13.31
N ALA A 418 29.47 9.62 -14.37
CA ALA A 418 30.22 10.33 -15.41
C ALA A 418 29.37 11.40 -16.11
N LYS A 419 28.13 11.06 -16.49
CA LYS A 419 27.20 12.00 -17.13
C LYS A 419 26.80 13.14 -16.20
N ARG A 420 26.50 12.83 -14.92
CA ARG A 420 26.15 13.85 -13.92
C ARG A 420 27.29 14.83 -13.66
N ILE A 421 28.55 14.37 -13.60
CA ILE A 421 29.72 15.25 -13.43
C ILE A 421 29.84 16.26 -14.57
N LEU A 422 29.52 15.87 -15.82
CA LEU A 422 29.53 16.79 -16.95
C LEU A 422 28.48 17.90 -16.84
N LEU A 423 27.30 17.58 -16.27
CA LEU A 423 26.19 18.53 -16.06
C LEU A 423 26.40 19.47 -14.85
N LEU A 424 27.35 19.16 -13.96
CA LEU A 424 27.65 19.98 -12.78
C LEU A 424 28.58 21.17 -13.09
N ASN A 425 29.26 21.15 -14.24
CA ASN A 425 30.07 22.27 -14.74
C ASN A 425 29.17 23.29 -15.45
#